data_AF-A0A7J9SFP2-F1
#
_entry.id   AF-A0A7J9SFP2-F1
#
_cell.length_a   1.000
_cell.length_b   1.000
_cell.length_c   1.000
_cell.angle_alpha   90.00
_cell.angle_beta   90.00
_cell.angle_gamma   90.00
#
_symmetry.space_group_name_H-M   'P 1'
#
loop_
_entity.id
_entity.type
_entity.pdbx_description
1 polymer ?
#
loop_
_entity_poly.entity_id
_entity_poly.type
_entity_poly.pdbx_seq_one_letter_code
_entity_poly.pdbx_strand_id
1 'polypeptide(L)'
;MTGALEDKRTATRFRILVEIADRQPAVSQGEIADAVGVTSQAVSEYIRELVADGYVDKEARSRYRVTKEGVDWLFQEAKGLRRFAEHVTEDVLESVQEDAAIATAAIEAGETVTLSLRDGLLHATPDDTGPATGVATTSADAGEDVSVTGFEGVIEIDPGRVTVVQVPSARAGGSRAVPAAGLQNVCADASVVVAAGVEAVLSLRDAGIEPETTFAAGEVAAEAAARGVDAVVVATADAVGRVTDALRDGDVLYEVTEAGAAVGVDFGAETGGDGSSTSDGADAGDGAADDA
;
A
#
# COMPACT_ATOMS: atom_id res chain seq x y z
N MET A 1 -18.92 3.57 31.61
CA MET A 1 -18.61 4.28 30.36
C MET A 1 -19.13 5.69 30.54
N THR A 2 -18.23 6.64 30.57
CA THR A 2 -18.50 8.08 30.67
C THR A 2 -17.43 8.73 29.83
N GLY A 3 -17.70 8.90 28.55
CA GLY A 3 -16.86 9.69 27.65
C GLY A 3 -17.41 11.11 27.56
N ALA A 4 -16.52 12.09 27.45
CA ALA A 4 -16.84 13.49 27.19
C ALA A 4 -17.77 13.73 25.97
N LEU A 5 -18.02 12.74 25.11
CA LEU A 5 -18.96 12.83 23.99
C LEU A 5 -20.37 12.28 24.28
N GLU A 6 -20.54 11.45 25.31
CA GLU A 6 -21.84 10.82 25.64
C GLU A 6 -22.76 11.78 26.41
N ASP A 7 -22.16 12.72 27.15
CA ASP A 7 -22.87 13.69 27.97
C ASP A 7 -22.40 15.13 27.70
N LYS A 8 -23.32 15.96 27.21
CA LYS A 8 -23.09 17.38 26.90
C LYS A 8 -22.53 18.16 28.10
N ARG A 9 -22.90 17.77 29.32
CA ARG A 9 -22.41 18.42 30.55
C ARG A 9 -20.94 18.10 30.78
N THR A 10 -20.56 16.83 30.66
CA THR A 10 -19.18 16.34 30.76
C THR A 10 -18.29 16.96 29.68
N ALA A 11 -18.76 17.04 28.43
CA ALA A 11 -18.06 17.72 27.32
C ALA A 11 -17.73 19.19 27.66
N THR A 12 -18.70 19.90 28.21
CA THR A 12 -18.57 21.31 28.55
C THR A 12 -17.62 21.51 29.73
N ARG A 13 -17.69 20.64 30.74
CA ARG A 13 -16.74 20.62 31.87
C ARG A 13 -15.31 20.35 31.41
N PHE A 14 -15.12 19.39 30.50
CA PHE A 14 -13.81 19.07 29.90
C PHE A 14 -13.21 20.30 29.22
N ARG A 15 -13.97 20.95 28.32
CA ARG A 15 -13.52 22.14 27.61
C ARG A 15 -13.20 23.31 28.55
N ILE A 16 -14.03 23.55 29.58
CA ILE A 16 -13.75 24.58 30.59
C ILE A 16 -12.46 24.28 31.36
N LEU A 17 -12.23 23.02 31.74
CA LEU A 17 -11.06 22.62 32.50
C LEU A 17 -9.77 22.69 31.65
N VAL A 18 -9.85 22.40 30.35
CA VAL A 18 -8.76 22.63 29.38
C VAL A 18 -8.43 24.12 29.27
N GLU A 19 -9.43 25.00 29.13
CA GLU A 19 -9.18 26.45 29.08
C GLU A 19 -8.54 26.99 30.35
N ILE A 20 -8.90 26.44 31.52
CA ILE A 20 -8.24 26.78 32.79
C ILE A 20 -6.81 26.22 32.80
N ALA A 21 -6.59 24.98 32.39
CA ALA A 21 -5.26 24.35 32.37
C ALA A 21 -4.26 25.10 31.47
N ASP A 22 -4.72 25.60 30.32
CA ASP A 22 -3.92 26.32 29.32
C ASP A 22 -3.54 27.73 29.79
N ARG A 23 -4.42 28.42 30.54
CA ARG A 23 -4.27 29.85 30.90
C ARG A 23 -4.13 30.13 32.40
N GLN A 24 -4.07 29.09 33.23
CA GLN A 24 -3.88 29.24 34.67
C GLN A 24 -2.59 30.02 35.00
N PRO A 25 -2.58 30.79 36.10
CA PRO A 25 -3.70 30.98 37.01
C PRO A 25 -4.62 32.13 36.61
N ALA A 26 -4.42 32.81 35.49
CA ALA A 26 -5.07 34.09 35.18
C ALA A 26 -5.97 33.99 33.94
N VAL A 27 -7.22 33.57 34.17
CA VAL A 27 -8.24 33.48 33.12
C VAL A 27 -9.60 33.87 33.69
N SER A 28 -10.32 34.75 32.99
CA SER A 28 -11.65 35.19 33.39
C SER A 28 -12.75 34.26 32.86
N GLN A 29 -13.89 34.25 33.54
CA GLN A 29 -15.06 33.48 33.09
C GLN A 29 -15.62 33.97 31.75
N GLY A 30 -15.37 35.22 31.37
CA GLY A 30 -15.71 35.76 30.05
C GLY A 30 -14.86 35.13 28.95
N GLU A 31 -13.54 35.10 29.15
CA GLU A 31 -12.60 34.48 28.20
C GLU A 31 -12.86 32.98 28.02
N ILE A 32 -13.17 32.27 29.12
CA ILE A 32 -13.57 30.85 29.05
C ILE A 32 -14.89 30.70 28.30
N ALA A 33 -15.87 31.58 28.56
CA ALA A 33 -17.18 31.53 27.91
C ALA A 33 -17.06 31.70 26.39
N ASP A 34 -16.24 32.65 25.95
CA ASP A 34 -15.99 32.92 24.53
C ASP A 34 -15.31 31.72 23.85
N ALA A 35 -14.31 31.11 24.49
CA ALA A 35 -13.59 29.94 23.93
C ALA A 35 -14.45 28.66 23.90
N VAL A 36 -15.29 28.45 24.91
CA VAL A 36 -16.15 27.26 25.01
C VAL A 36 -17.45 27.44 24.21
N GLY A 37 -17.87 28.67 23.93
CA GLY A 37 -19.13 28.97 23.23
C GLY A 37 -20.36 28.83 24.12
N VAL A 38 -20.25 29.24 25.38
CA VAL A 38 -21.35 29.23 26.37
C VAL A 38 -21.45 30.58 27.07
N THR A 39 -22.46 30.82 27.89
CA THR A 39 -22.57 32.10 28.62
C THR A 39 -21.64 32.14 29.84
N SER A 40 -21.16 33.32 30.24
CA SER A 40 -20.33 33.46 31.46
C SER A 40 -21.03 33.00 32.74
N GLN A 41 -22.37 33.08 32.78
CA GLN A 41 -23.17 32.52 33.88
C GLN A 41 -23.06 31.00 33.92
N ALA A 42 -23.17 30.33 32.77
CA ALA A 42 -23.00 28.88 32.67
C ALA A 42 -21.58 28.46 33.09
N VAL A 43 -20.55 29.19 32.65
CA VAL A 43 -19.16 28.97 33.12
C VAL A 43 -19.07 29.10 34.63
N SER A 44 -19.74 30.09 35.24
CA SER A 44 -19.74 30.24 36.69
C SER A 44 -20.47 29.12 37.44
N GLU A 45 -21.42 28.43 36.81
CA GLU A 45 -22.04 27.21 37.35
C GLU A 45 -21.07 26.04 37.26
N TYR A 46 -20.51 25.79 36.08
CA TYR A 46 -19.56 24.70 35.88
C TYR A 46 -18.31 24.83 36.76
N ILE A 47 -17.75 26.02 36.93
CA ILE A 47 -16.59 26.23 37.82
C ILE A 47 -16.96 25.93 39.27
N ARG A 48 -18.18 26.26 39.72
CA ARG A 48 -18.60 25.92 41.10
C ARG A 48 -18.65 24.41 41.29
N GLU A 49 -19.12 23.67 40.30
CA GLU A 49 -19.14 22.21 40.36
C GLU A 49 -17.74 21.61 40.26
N LEU A 50 -16.88 22.11 39.36
CA LEU A 50 -15.49 21.67 39.25
C LEU A 50 -14.70 21.91 40.55
N VAL A 51 -14.98 23.00 41.26
CA VAL A 51 -14.42 23.26 42.59
C VAL A 51 -15.00 22.29 43.63
N ALA A 52 -16.32 22.04 43.60
CA ALA A 52 -16.96 21.10 44.52
C ALA A 52 -16.45 19.66 44.35
N ASP A 53 -16.14 19.27 43.11
CA ASP A 53 -15.61 17.96 42.75
C ASP A 53 -14.08 17.87 42.92
N GLY A 54 -13.43 18.96 43.36
CA GLY A 54 -11.99 18.99 43.66
C GLY A 54 -11.09 19.05 42.44
N TYR A 55 -11.60 19.39 41.25
CA TYR A 55 -10.83 19.49 40.01
C TYR A 55 -10.20 20.86 39.78
N VAL A 56 -10.72 21.91 40.43
CA VAL A 56 -10.23 23.29 40.31
C VAL A 56 -10.13 23.96 41.68
N ASP A 57 -9.02 24.65 41.90
CA ASP A 57 -8.85 25.59 43.00
C ASP A 57 -9.11 27.03 42.54
N LYS A 58 -9.86 27.78 43.36
CA LYS A 58 -10.13 29.20 43.14
C LYS A 58 -9.30 30.05 44.09
N GLU A 59 -8.22 30.63 43.58
CA GLU A 59 -7.28 31.43 44.38
C GLU A 59 -7.78 32.86 44.61
N ALA A 60 -8.43 33.46 43.61
CA ALA A 60 -8.96 34.82 43.67
C ALA A 60 -10.05 35.03 42.60
N ARG A 61 -10.53 36.26 42.46
CA ARG A 61 -11.41 36.64 41.34
C ARG A 61 -10.65 36.44 40.03
N SER A 62 -11.24 35.69 39.10
CA SER A 62 -10.64 35.34 37.80
C SER A 62 -9.27 34.66 37.93
N ARG A 63 -9.03 33.95 39.04
CA ARG A 63 -7.83 33.12 39.20
C ARG A 63 -8.17 31.70 39.59
N TYR A 64 -7.86 30.78 38.68
CA TYR A 64 -8.21 29.36 38.77
C TYR A 64 -6.97 28.51 38.49
N ARG A 65 -6.81 27.42 39.23
CA ARG A 65 -5.74 26.44 39.03
C ARG A 65 -6.34 25.05 38.98
N VAL A 66 -5.90 24.23 38.02
CA VAL A 66 -6.34 22.84 37.95
C VAL A 66 -5.59 22.03 39.01
N THR A 67 -6.31 21.21 39.77
CA THR A 67 -5.73 20.32 40.78
C THR A 67 -5.12 19.09 40.11
N LYS A 68 -4.44 18.22 40.87
CA LYS A 68 -3.92 16.96 40.33
C LYS A 68 -5.05 16.05 39.87
N GLU A 69 -6.11 15.99 40.66
CA GLU A 69 -7.34 15.25 40.40
C GLU A 69 -8.02 15.76 39.13
N GLY A 70 -8.00 17.08 38.89
CA GLY A 70 -8.48 17.68 37.64
C GLY A 70 -7.63 17.30 36.43
N VAL A 71 -6.31 17.25 36.57
CA VAL A 71 -5.39 16.79 35.50
C VAL A 71 -5.60 15.31 35.20
N ASP A 72 -5.71 14.46 36.23
CA ASP A 72 -5.95 13.02 36.05
C ASP A 72 -7.29 12.76 35.37
N TRP A 73 -8.31 13.54 35.71
CA TRP A 73 -9.61 13.48 35.03
C TRP A 73 -9.51 13.93 33.56
N LEU A 74 -8.77 14.99 33.24
CA LEU A 74 -8.50 15.39 31.84
C LEU A 74 -7.84 14.26 31.05
N PHE A 75 -6.84 13.59 31.62
CA PHE A 75 -6.18 12.46 30.95
C PHE A 75 -7.13 11.28 30.70
N GLN A 76 -7.98 10.96 31.67
CA GLN A 76 -8.98 9.90 31.52
C GLN A 76 -9.98 10.20 30.40
N GLU A 77 -10.52 11.42 30.37
CA GLU A 77 -11.46 11.84 29.33
C GLU A 77 -10.81 11.92 27.95
N ALA A 78 -9.58 12.45 27.85
CA ALA A 78 -8.84 12.50 26.59
C ALA A 78 -8.55 11.10 26.05
N LYS A 79 -8.20 10.15 26.93
CA LYS A 79 -8.00 8.74 26.55
C LYS A 79 -9.30 8.08 26.10
N GLY A 80 -10.43 8.42 26.75
CA GLY A 80 -11.76 7.99 26.34
C GLY A 80 -12.13 8.50 24.95
N LEU A 81 -11.89 9.79 24.69
CA LEU A 81 -12.12 10.42 23.38
C LEU A 81 -11.27 9.77 22.28
N ARG A 82 -9.98 9.52 22.54
CA ARG A 82 -9.09 8.85 21.59
C ARG A 82 -9.59 7.44 21.27
N ARG A 83 -9.93 6.63 22.28
CA ARG A 83 -10.46 5.27 22.07
C ARG A 83 -11.76 5.29 21.27
N PHE A 84 -12.62 6.26 21.53
CA PHE A 84 -13.86 6.40 20.76
C PHE A 84 -13.58 6.77 19.31
N ALA A 85 -12.65 7.68 19.05
CA ALA A 85 -12.23 8.02 17.70
C ALA A 85 -11.65 6.80 16.96
N GLU A 86 -10.74 6.06 17.60
CA GLU A 86 -10.18 4.79 17.09
C GLU A 86 -11.30 3.80 16.75
N HIS A 87 -12.23 3.53 17.68
CA HIS A 87 -13.38 2.66 17.42
C HIS A 87 -14.25 3.14 16.24
N VAL A 88 -14.49 4.44 16.10
CA VAL A 88 -15.28 4.95 14.97
C VAL A 88 -14.51 4.81 13.67
N THR A 89 -13.22 5.11 13.64
CA THR A 89 -12.43 5.01 12.40
C THR A 89 -12.20 3.56 11.99
N GLU A 90 -11.78 2.71 12.91
CA GLU A 90 -11.33 1.34 12.64
C GLU A 90 -12.50 0.33 12.66
N ASP A 91 -13.42 0.44 13.62
CA ASP A 91 -14.49 -0.57 13.76
C ASP A 91 -15.79 -0.20 13.05
N VAL A 92 -16.06 1.10 12.80
CA VAL A 92 -17.35 1.58 12.27
C VAL A 92 -17.25 2.17 10.85
N LEU A 93 -16.16 2.88 10.54
CA LEU A 93 -15.97 3.52 9.23
C LEU A 93 -15.12 2.65 8.30
N GLU A 94 -14.13 1.93 8.82
CA GLU A 94 -13.27 1.02 8.05
C GLU A 94 -13.91 -0.37 7.83
N SER A 95 -14.94 -0.73 8.62
CA SER A 95 -15.79 -1.91 8.41
C SER A 95 -16.72 -1.85 7.19
N VAL A 96 -16.41 -1.00 6.20
CA VAL A 96 -17.18 -0.86 4.94
C VAL A 96 -16.32 -1.06 3.69
N GLN A 97 -14.99 -1.18 3.79
CA GLN A 97 -14.19 -1.69 2.68
C GLN A 97 -13.98 -3.18 2.88
N GLU A 98 -14.93 -3.93 2.36
CA GLU A 98 -14.75 -5.36 2.08
C GLU A 98 -13.98 -5.47 0.76
N ASP A 99 -12.81 -6.08 0.81
CA ASP A 99 -12.03 -6.42 -0.38
C ASP A 99 -12.22 -7.89 -0.73
N ALA A 100 -12.33 -8.17 -2.02
CA ALA A 100 -12.38 -9.53 -2.53
C ALA A 100 -10.95 -10.06 -2.74
N ALA A 101 -10.70 -11.27 -2.25
CA ALA A 101 -9.47 -12.01 -2.45
C ALA A 101 -9.78 -13.42 -2.97
N ILE A 102 -8.82 -14.05 -3.64
CA ILE A 102 -8.92 -15.45 -4.05
C ILE A 102 -8.45 -16.32 -2.88
N ALA A 103 -9.33 -17.21 -2.41
CA ALA A 103 -8.99 -18.14 -1.34
C ALA A 103 -7.93 -19.16 -1.82
N THR A 104 -6.82 -19.30 -1.10
CA THR A 104 -5.77 -20.29 -1.46
C THR A 104 -6.08 -21.69 -0.94
N ALA A 105 -6.98 -21.79 0.03
CA ALA A 105 -7.49 -23.00 0.66
C ALA A 105 -8.93 -22.74 1.13
N ALA A 106 -9.61 -23.74 1.68
CA ALA A 106 -10.93 -23.52 2.27
C ALA A 106 -10.84 -22.54 3.46
N ILE A 107 -11.70 -21.53 3.46
CA ILE A 107 -11.79 -20.48 4.48
C ILE A 107 -13.23 -20.44 5.00
N GLU A 108 -13.39 -20.38 6.32
CA GLU A 108 -14.69 -20.18 6.96
C GLU A 108 -14.94 -18.70 7.28
N ALA A 109 -16.20 -18.24 7.18
CA ALA A 109 -16.57 -16.90 7.60
C ALA A 109 -16.22 -16.67 9.09
N GLY A 110 -15.56 -15.56 9.38
CA GLY A 110 -15.02 -15.19 10.69
C GLY A 110 -13.60 -15.70 10.94
N GLU A 111 -13.00 -16.44 10.02
CA GLU A 111 -11.61 -16.89 10.12
C GLU A 111 -10.63 -15.76 9.80
N THR A 112 -9.52 -15.72 10.56
CA THR A 112 -8.40 -14.82 10.27
C THR A 112 -7.64 -15.35 9.05
N VAL A 113 -7.31 -14.44 8.14
CA VAL A 113 -6.58 -14.76 6.92
C VAL A 113 -5.37 -13.84 6.77
N THR A 114 -4.30 -14.37 6.19
CA THR A 114 -3.16 -13.62 5.70
C THR A 114 -3.41 -13.24 4.25
N LEU A 115 -3.17 -11.97 3.92
CA LEU A 115 -3.35 -11.41 2.59
C LEU A 115 -2.01 -11.30 1.86
N SER A 116 -2.03 -11.62 0.57
CA SER A 116 -0.88 -11.48 -0.32
C SER A 116 -1.33 -11.07 -1.72
N LEU A 117 -0.47 -10.39 -2.47
CA LEU A 117 -0.71 -10.11 -3.89
C LEU A 117 0.01 -11.16 -4.74
N ARG A 118 -0.72 -11.83 -5.64
CA ARG A 118 -0.16 -12.80 -6.60
C ARG A 118 -0.82 -12.59 -7.94
N ASP A 119 -0.03 -12.52 -9.00
CA ASP A 119 -0.50 -12.23 -10.37
C ASP A 119 -1.40 -10.98 -10.44
N GLY A 120 -1.07 -9.97 -9.61
CA GLY A 120 -1.82 -8.72 -9.49
C GLY A 120 -3.17 -8.81 -8.81
N LEU A 121 -3.52 -9.94 -8.18
CA LEU A 121 -4.76 -10.15 -7.46
C LEU A 121 -4.52 -10.48 -6.00
N LEU A 122 -5.42 -10.00 -5.14
CA LEU A 122 -5.39 -10.34 -3.73
C LEU A 122 -5.71 -11.83 -3.55
N HIS A 123 -4.95 -12.47 -2.67
CA HIS A 123 -5.12 -13.85 -2.26
C HIS A 123 -5.20 -13.91 -0.73
N ALA A 124 -6.12 -14.72 -0.23
CA ALA A 124 -6.33 -14.95 1.19
C ALA A 124 -5.91 -16.39 1.55
N THR A 125 -5.03 -16.52 2.54
CA THR A 125 -4.61 -17.82 3.10
C THR A 125 -5.16 -17.94 4.52
N PRO A 126 -5.78 -19.06 4.94
CA PRO A 126 -6.28 -19.26 6.30
C PRO A 126 -5.13 -19.46 7.29
N ASP A 127 -4.46 -18.37 7.65
CA ASP A 127 -3.46 -18.26 8.70
C ASP A 127 -3.38 -16.80 9.21
N ASP A 128 -2.57 -16.57 10.24
CA ASP A 128 -2.38 -15.26 10.89
C ASP A 128 -0.90 -14.83 10.96
N THR A 129 -0.06 -15.39 10.08
CA THR A 129 1.41 -15.29 10.20
C THR A 129 2.06 -14.26 9.30
N GLY A 130 1.32 -13.70 8.34
CA GLY A 130 1.85 -12.77 7.35
C GLY A 130 1.92 -11.31 7.82
N PRO A 131 2.57 -10.45 7.01
CA PRO A 131 2.71 -9.02 7.29
C PRO A 131 1.41 -8.22 7.08
N ALA A 132 0.40 -8.83 6.46
CA ALA A 132 -0.92 -8.27 6.24
C ALA A 132 -1.99 -9.33 6.57
N THR A 133 -2.92 -9.01 7.44
CA THR A 133 -3.99 -9.90 7.89
C THR A 133 -5.36 -9.25 7.76
N GLY A 134 -6.41 -10.07 7.78
CA GLY A 134 -7.80 -9.63 7.82
C GLY A 134 -8.71 -10.74 8.33
N VAL A 135 -10.01 -10.50 8.30
CA VAL A 135 -11.03 -11.47 8.72
C VAL A 135 -11.99 -11.71 7.56
N ALA A 136 -12.17 -12.98 7.21
CA ALA A 136 -13.12 -13.38 6.17
C ALA A 136 -14.56 -13.09 6.62
N THR A 137 -15.37 -12.45 5.78
CA THR A 137 -16.79 -12.20 6.02
C THR A 137 -17.68 -13.26 5.35
N THR A 138 -17.15 -13.96 4.35
CA THR A 138 -17.78 -15.09 3.66
C THR A 138 -16.92 -16.35 3.76
N SER A 139 -17.53 -17.52 3.61
CA SER A 139 -16.80 -18.78 3.41
C SER A 139 -16.50 -18.98 1.93
N ALA A 140 -15.39 -19.64 1.60
CA ALA A 140 -14.98 -19.95 0.23
C ALA A 140 -14.17 -21.25 0.18
N ASP A 141 -14.33 -22.04 -0.90
CA ASP A 141 -13.38 -23.11 -1.23
C ASP A 141 -12.14 -22.55 -1.93
N ALA A 142 -11.07 -23.36 -2.04
CA ALA A 142 -9.84 -22.95 -2.71
C ALA A 142 -10.11 -22.53 -4.18
N GLY A 143 -9.68 -21.32 -4.55
CA GLY A 143 -9.84 -20.72 -5.87
C GLY A 143 -11.13 -19.90 -6.04
N GLU A 144 -12.01 -19.85 -5.03
CA GLU A 144 -13.21 -19.00 -5.03
C GLU A 144 -12.91 -17.62 -4.42
N ASP A 145 -13.79 -16.66 -4.68
CA ASP A 145 -13.71 -15.34 -4.06
C ASP A 145 -14.17 -15.37 -2.60
N VAL A 146 -13.38 -14.75 -1.73
CA VAL A 146 -13.70 -14.51 -0.32
C VAL A 146 -13.68 -13.01 -0.06
N SER A 147 -14.71 -12.52 0.63
CA SER A 147 -14.73 -11.14 1.11
C SER A 147 -13.97 -11.06 2.43
N VAL A 148 -13.10 -10.06 2.57
CA VAL A 148 -12.23 -9.86 3.73
C VAL A 148 -12.38 -8.42 4.23
N THR A 149 -12.42 -8.25 5.56
CA THR A 149 -12.49 -6.96 6.24
C THR A 149 -11.48 -6.87 7.38
N GLY A 150 -11.40 -5.71 8.04
CA GLY A 150 -10.53 -5.51 9.20
C GLY A 150 -9.05 -5.68 8.85
N PHE A 151 -8.63 -5.03 7.77
CA PHE A 151 -7.27 -5.12 7.25
C PHE A 151 -6.27 -4.53 8.24
N GLU A 152 -5.29 -5.34 8.65
CA GLU A 152 -4.17 -4.91 9.49
C GLU A 152 -2.84 -5.21 8.78
N GLY A 153 -1.87 -4.31 8.91
CA GLY A 153 -0.53 -4.50 8.35
C GLY A 153 -0.34 -3.89 6.95
N VAL A 154 0.65 -4.38 6.20
CA VAL A 154 1.00 -3.89 4.86
C VAL A 154 1.29 -5.08 3.95
N ILE A 155 0.64 -5.12 2.78
CA ILE A 155 0.96 -6.11 1.75
C ILE A 155 2.27 -5.68 1.09
N GLU A 156 3.30 -6.50 1.25
CA GLU A 156 4.55 -6.31 0.52
C GLU A 156 4.32 -6.59 -0.97
N ILE A 157 4.62 -5.62 -1.82
CA ILE A 157 4.52 -5.73 -3.28
C ILE A 157 5.91 -5.47 -3.84
N ASP A 158 6.45 -6.46 -4.54
CA ASP A 158 7.57 -6.25 -5.43
C ASP A 158 7.03 -5.74 -6.77
N PRO A 159 7.31 -4.48 -7.18
CA PRO A 159 6.78 -3.94 -8.41
C PRO A 159 7.29 -4.71 -9.64
N GLY A 160 6.39 -4.92 -10.59
CA GLY A 160 6.73 -5.54 -11.87
C GLY A 160 7.58 -4.63 -12.75
N ARG A 161 8.20 -5.22 -13.76
CA ARG A 161 9.03 -4.53 -14.76
C ARG A 161 8.29 -4.45 -16.09
N VAL A 162 8.52 -3.34 -16.80
CA VAL A 162 7.97 -3.16 -18.15
C VAL A 162 9.08 -3.12 -19.19
N THR A 163 9.00 -4.00 -20.20
CA THR A 163 9.89 -3.95 -21.37
C THR A 163 9.12 -3.38 -22.56
N VAL A 164 9.55 -2.23 -23.06
CA VAL A 164 9.00 -1.60 -24.27
C VAL A 164 9.82 -2.02 -25.49
N VAL A 165 9.23 -2.82 -26.37
CA VAL A 165 9.86 -3.29 -27.60
C VAL A 165 9.45 -2.39 -28.76
N GLN A 166 10.39 -1.58 -29.24
CA GLN A 166 10.17 -0.72 -30.38
C GLN A 166 10.28 -1.52 -31.69
N VAL A 167 9.24 -1.44 -32.52
CA VAL A 167 9.19 -2.05 -33.85
C VAL A 167 9.34 -1.02 -34.98
N PRO A 168 9.92 -1.40 -36.13
CA PRO A 168 10.05 -0.52 -37.28
C PRO A 168 8.67 -0.10 -37.84
N SER A 169 8.59 1.12 -38.38
CA SER A 169 7.41 1.55 -39.14
C SER A 169 7.21 0.72 -40.41
N ALA A 170 6.00 0.71 -40.97
CA ALA A 170 5.68 0.00 -42.21
C ALA A 170 6.58 0.41 -43.39
N ARG A 171 7.02 1.67 -43.43
CA ARG A 171 7.95 2.19 -44.46
C ARG A 171 9.37 1.63 -44.29
N ALA A 172 9.75 1.27 -43.07
CA ALA A 172 11.05 0.69 -42.73
C ALA A 172 11.02 -0.84 -42.67
N GLY A 173 9.98 -1.49 -43.22
CA GLY A 173 9.82 -2.94 -43.23
C GLY A 173 8.65 -3.45 -42.38
N GLY A 174 8.28 -2.70 -41.33
CA GLY A 174 7.18 -3.04 -40.43
C GLY A 174 7.41 -4.36 -39.70
N SER A 175 6.33 -5.09 -39.47
CA SER A 175 6.38 -6.41 -38.81
C SER A 175 7.28 -7.42 -39.53
N ARG A 176 7.41 -7.33 -40.86
CA ARG A 176 8.27 -8.24 -41.64
C ARG A 176 9.76 -8.10 -41.33
N ALA A 177 10.17 -6.99 -40.73
CA ALA A 177 11.55 -6.77 -40.30
C ALA A 177 11.80 -7.23 -38.84
N VAL A 178 10.76 -7.70 -38.15
CA VAL A 178 10.83 -8.13 -36.75
C VAL A 178 10.96 -9.66 -36.68
N PRO A 179 12.03 -10.21 -36.08
CA PRO A 179 12.16 -11.65 -35.91
C PRO A 179 11.15 -12.19 -34.89
N ALA A 180 10.26 -13.10 -35.33
CA ALA A 180 9.27 -13.75 -34.48
C ALA A 180 9.88 -14.41 -33.22
N ALA A 181 11.00 -15.12 -33.38
CA ALA A 181 11.70 -15.77 -32.26
C ALA A 181 12.21 -14.77 -31.20
N GLY A 182 12.62 -13.57 -31.62
CA GLY A 182 13.06 -12.54 -30.68
C GLY A 182 11.90 -12.03 -29.82
N LEU A 183 10.74 -11.78 -30.44
CA LEU A 183 9.53 -11.40 -29.71
C LEU A 183 9.04 -12.51 -28.77
N GLN A 184 9.07 -13.77 -29.22
CA GLN A 184 8.71 -14.91 -28.38
C GLN A 184 9.57 -14.97 -27.11
N ASN A 185 10.88 -14.78 -27.24
CA ASN A 185 11.78 -14.79 -26.08
C ASN A 185 11.49 -13.63 -25.12
N VAL A 186 11.32 -12.40 -25.63
CA VAL A 186 11.05 -11.24 -24.77
C VAL A 186 9.69 -11.35 -24.07
N CYS A 187 8.70 -11.99 -24.70
CA CYS A 187 7.36 -12.12 -24.13
C CYS A 187 7.16 -13.42 -23.34
N ALA A 188 8.16 -14.30 -23.24
CA ALA A 188 7.99 -15.65 -22.70
C ALA A 188 7.53 -15.66 -21.24
N ASP A 189 8.07 -14.74 -20.44
CA ASP A 189 7.83 -14.66 -18.99
C ASP A 189 6.90 -13.51 -18.61
N ALA A 190 6.40 -12.75 -19.60
CA ALA A 190 5.51 -11.62 -19.35
C ALA A 190 4.05 -12.08 -19.28
N SER A 191 3.41 -11.85 -18.13
CA SER A 191 1.98 -12.17 -17.94
C SER A 191 1.06 -11.21 -18.69
N VAL A 192 1.53 -10.01 -19.01
CA VAL A 192 0.77 -9.01 -19.78
C VAL A 192 1.56 -8.60 -21.02
N VAL A 193 0.99 -8.85 -22.20
CA VAL A 193 1.56 -8.39 -23.48
C VAL A 193 0.56 -7.49 -24.17
N VAL A 194 0.96 -6.26 -24.49
CA VAL A 194 0.09 -5.26 -25.14
C VAL A 194 0.77 -4.63 -26.35
N ALA A 195 -0.04 -4.07 -27.25
CA ALA A 195 0.45 -3.52 -28.51
C ALA A 195 0.02 -2.07 -28.73
N ALA A 196 0.96 -1.23 -29.17
CA ALA A 196 0.70 0.15 -29.56
C ALA A 196 1.12 0.38 -31.03
N GLY A 197 0.13 0.29 -31.93
CA GLY A 197 0.32 0.51 -33.36
C GLY A 197 0.11 -0.75 -34.21
N VAL A 198 -0.15 -0.57 -35.50
CA VAL A 198 -0.53 -1.67 -36.40
C VAL A 198 0.62 -2.64 -36.63
N GLU A 199 1.84 -2.12 -36.78
CA GLU A 199 3.05 -2.92 -36.96
C GLU A 199 3.35 -3.77 -35.72
N ALA A 200 3.09 -3.26 -34.52
CA ALA A 200 3.24 -4.01 -33.28
C ALA A 200 2.28 -5.21 -33.23
N VAL A 201 1.00 -4.97 -33.53
CA VAL A 201 -0.03 -6.03 -33.60
C VAL A 201 0.36 -7.12 -34.61
N LEU A 202 0.79 -6.73 -35.81
CA LEU A 202 1.20 -7.69 -36.82
C LEU A 202 2.47 -8.45 -36.42
N SER A 203 3.42 -7.81 -35.73
CA SER A 203 4.65 -8.46 -35.26
C SER A 203 4.35 -9.52 -34.20
N LEU A 204 3.45 -9.21 -33.25
CA LEU A 204 2.99 -10.18 -32.24
C LEU A 204 2.23 -11.34 -32.88
N ARG A 205 1.34 -11.04 -33.84
CA ARG A 205 0.63 -12.09 -34.61
C ARG A 205 1.60 -13.02 -35.36
N ASP A 206 2.61 -12.46 -36.03
CA ASP A 206 3.63 -13.25 -36.74
C ASP A 206 4.46 -14.12 -35.77
N ALA A 207 4.58 -13.69 -34.50
CA ALA A 207 5.18 -14.44 -33.40
C ALA A 207 4.22 -15.43 -32.70
N GLY A 208 2.93 -15.47 -33.09
CA GLY A 208 1.92 -16.34 -32.47
C GLY A 208 1.46 -15.87 -31.09
N ILE A 209 1.63 -14.58 -30.77
CA ILE A 209 1.22 -13.95 -29.51
C ILE A 209 0.03 -13.05 -29.79
N GLU A 210 -1.06 -13.23 -29.05
CA GLU A 210 -2.19 -12.30 -29.08
C GLU A 210 -2.00 -11.26 -27.97
N PRO A 211 -2.02 -9.95 -28.28
CA PRO A 211 -1.96 -8.93 -27.25
C PRO A 211 -3.25 -8.90 -26.44
N GLU A 212 -3.15 -8.71 -25.13
CA GLU A 212 -4.28 -8.51 -24.20
C GLU A 212 -5.13 -7.31 -24.62
N THR A 213 -4.47 -6.24 -25.08
CA THR A 213 -5.14 -5.08 -25.62
C THR A 213 -4.25 -4.32 -26.61
N THR A 214 -4.91 -3.54 -27.46
CA THR A 214 -4.27 -2.56 -28.35
C THR A 214 -4.58 -1.11 -27.95
N PHE A 215 -5.36 -0.94 -26.87
CA PHE A 215 -5.78 0.35 -26.32
C PHE A 215 -5.07 0.60 -25.01
N ALA A 216 -4.68 1.85 -24.76
CA ALA A 216 -4.06 2.29 -23.51
C ALA A 216 -2.89 1.40 -23.08
N ALA A 217 -2.04 1.01 -24.04
CA ALA A 217 -0.98 0.03 -23.81
C ALA A 217 0.02 0.47 -22.72
N GLY A 218 0.31 1.77 -22.64
CA GLY A 218 1.17 2.31 -21.59
C GLY A 218 0.50 2.24 -20.21
N GLU A 219 -0.75 2.64 -20.12
CA GLU A 219 -1.53 2.65 -18.88
C GLU A 219 -1.80 1.23 -18.36
N VAL A 220 -2.11 0.28 -19.24
CA VAL A 220 -2.32 -1.12 -18.87
C VAL A 220 -1.03 -1.76 -18.35
N ALA A 221 0.10 -1.52 -19.02
CA ALA A 221 1.39 -2.01 -18.55
C ALA A 221 1.81 -1.36 -17.23
N ALA A 222 1.54 -0.05 -17.06
CA ALA A 222 1.84 0.65 -15.82
C ALA A 222 1.06 0.06 -14.64
N GLU A 223 -0.24 -0.16 -14.84
CA GLU A 223 -1.12 -0.71 -13.82
C GLU A 223 -0.80 -2.17 -13.47
N ALA A 224 -0.39 -2.98 -14.45
CA ALA A 224 0.09 -4.34 -14.22
C ALA A 224 1.35 -4.33 -13.34
N ALA A 225 2.35 -3.51 -13.69
CA ALA A 225 3.60 -3.40 -12.95
C ALA A 225 3.39 -2.87 -11.53
N ALA A 226 2.49 -1.91 -11.33
CA ALA A 226 2.13 -1.42 -10.00
C ALA A 226 1.56 -2.52 -9.09
N ARG A 227 1.00 -3.58 -9.67
CA ARG A 227 0.50 -4.77 -8.96
C ARG A 227 1.48 -5.95 -8.99
N GLY A 228 2.75 -5.71 -9.27
CA GLY A 228 3.78 -6.74 -9.28
C GLY A 228 3.78 -7.66 -10.51
N VAL A 229 3.12 -7.26 -11.59
CA VAL A 229 3.00 -8.07 -12.81
C VAL A 229 3.91 -7.52 -13.91
N ASP A 230 4.83 -8.36 -14.39
CA ASP A 230 5.70 -8.01 -15.52
C ASP A 230 4.91 -7.87 -16.82
N ALA A 231 5.23 -6.84 -17.59
CA ALA A 231 4.52 -6.51 -18.83
C ALA A 231 5.47 -6.18 -19.99
N VAL A 232 5.04 -6.54 -21.20
CA VAL A 232 5.71 -6.18 -22.45
C VAL A 232 4.80 -5.29 -23.28
N VAL A 233 5.32 -4.15 -23.70
CA VAL A 233 4.64 -3.25 -24.64
C VAL A 233 5.37 -3.27 -25.97
N VAL A 234 4.76 -3.85 -27.01
CA VAL A 234 5.29 -3.74 -28.37
C VAL A 234 4.74 -2.47 -29.01
N ALA A 235 5.60 -1.54 -29.43
CA ALA A 235 5.18 -0.21 -29.87
C ALA A 235 5.89 0.26 -31.14
N THR A 236 5.21 1.02 -31.99
CA THR A 236 5.88 1.74 -33.08
C THR A 236 6.69 2.91 -32.54
N ALA A 237 7.71 3.34 -33.28
CA ALA A 237 8.58 4.46 -32.87
C ALA A 237 7.83 5.75 -32.46
N ASP A 238 6.71 6.07 -33.13
CA ASP A 238 5.86 7.22 -32.82
C ASP A 238 4.92 6.98 -31.62
N ALA A 239 4.70 5.73 -31.23
CA ALA A 239 3.91 5.37 -30.06
C ALA A 239 4.76 5.23 -28.78
N VAL A 240 6.05 4.89 -28.90
CA VAL A 240 6.97 4.71 -27.75
C VAL A 240 6.90 5.88 -26.77
N GLY A 241 6.95 7.13 -27.25
CA GLY A 241 6.90 8.30 -26.38
C GLY A 241 5.66 8.31 -25.46
N ARG A 242 4.47 8.07 -26.04
CA ARG A 242 3.20 8.03 -25.29
C ARG A 242 3.15 6.87 -24.30
N VAL A 243 3.69 5.71 -24.68
CA VAL A 243 3.82 4.56 -23.77
C VAL A 243 4.72 4.92 -22.60
N THR A 244 5.91 5.46 -22.86
CA THR A 244 6.86 5.82 -21.80
C THR A 244 6.39 6.95 -20.92
N ASP A 245 5.59 7.88 -21.43
CA ASP A 245 4.97 8.94 -20.62
C ASP A 245 4.03 8.32 -19.56
N ALA A 246 3.15 7.40 -19.96
CA ALA A 246 2.27 6.70 -19.01
C ALA A 246 3.04 5.88 -17.96
N LEU A 247 4.13 5.20 -18.37
CA LEU A 247 4.98 4.45 -17.44
C LEU A 247 5.69 5.36 -16.44
N ARG A 248 6.15 6.54 -16.86
CA ARG A 248 6.76 7.54 -15.97
C ARG A 248 5.75 8.15 -15.01
N ASP A 249 4.55 8.44 -15.49
CA ASP A 249 3.48 8.99 -14.65
C ASP A 249 3.05 8.00 -13.56
N GLY A 250 3.21 6.69 -13.80
CA GLY A 250 2.98 5.61 -12.83
C GLY A 250 4.21 5.23 -11.99
N ASP A 251 5.32 5.97 -12.06
CA ASP A 251 6.59 5.66 -11.37
C ASP A 251 7.12 4.23 -11.63
N VAL A 252 6.85 3.68 -12.82
CA VAL A 252 7.17 2.29 -13.16
C VAL A 252 8.61 2.15 -13.67
N LEU A 253 9.28 1.09 -13.24
CA LEU A 253 10.58 0.69 -13.78
C LEU A 253 10.41 0.07 -15.16
N TYR A 254 11.01 0.71 -16.17
CA TYR A 254 10.92 0.21 -17.54
C TYR A 254 12.24 0.31 -18.30
N GLU A 255 12.37 -0.54 -19.31
CA GLU A 255 13.43 -0.48 -20.32
C GLU A 255 12.84 -0.35 -21.72
N VAL A 256 13.63 0.21 -22.64
CA VAL A 256 13.26 0.31 -24.06
C VAL A 256 14.30 -0.41 -24.89
N THR A 257 13.86 -1.35 -25.72
CA THR A 257 14.71 -2.13 -26.61
C THR A 257 14.19 -2.10 -28.03
N GLU A 258 15.07 -2.23 -29.02
CA GLU A 258 14.67 -2.38 -30.41
C GLU A 258 14.51 -3.85 -30.78
N ALA A 259 13.43 -4.17 -31.50
CA ALA A 259 13.13 -5.55 -31.90
C ALA A 259 14.25 -6.21 -32.76
N GLY A 260 15.12 -5.41 -33.40
CA GLY A 260 16.29 -5.90 -34.15
C GLY A 260 17.53 -6.20 -33.30
N ALA A 261 17.59 -5.69 -32.06
CA ALA A 261 18.71 -5.86 -31.12
C ALA A 261 18.49 -7.00 -30.10
N ALA A 262 17.28 -7.57 -30.03
CA ALA A 262 16.86 -8.60 -29.08
C ALA A 262 17.54 -9.99 -29.26
N VAL A 263 18.66 -10.07 -29.96
CA VAL A 263 19.52 -11.27 -30.03
C VAL A 263 20.73 -11.01 -29.12
N GLY A 264 20.56 -11.19 -27.79
CA GLY A 264 21.70 -11.28 -26.87
C GLY A 264 21.63 -10.50 -25.56
N VAL A 265 20.46 -10.35 -24.93
CA VAL A 265 20.42 -9.88 -23.54
C VAL A 265 20.24 -11.08 -22.63
N ASP A 266 21.32 -11.46 -21.95
CA ASP A 266 21.36 -12.48 -20.90
C ASP A 266 20.87 -11.82 -19.60
N PHE A 267 19.68 -12.18 -19.13
CA PHE A 267 19.20 -11.76 -17.82
C PHE A 267 19.91 -12.63 -16.79
N GLY A 268 21.09 -12.17 -16.37
CA GLY A 268 21.91 -12.84 -15.37
C GLY A 268 21.12 -13.14 -14.10
N ALA A 269 20.83 -14.42 -13.87
CA ALA A 269 20.40 -14.91 -12.58
C ALA A 269 21.57 -14.71 -11.59
N GLU A 270 21.40 -13.80 -10.64
CA GLU A 270 22.24 -13.77 -9.44
C GLU A 270 21.98 -15.06 -8.65
N THR A 271 22.76 -16.09 -8.95
CA THR A 271 22.89 -17.24 -8.08
C THR A 271 23.79 -16.84 -6.92
N GLY A 272 23.19 -16.66 -5.76
CA GLY A 272 23.90 -16.62 -4.47
C GLY A 272 24.66 -17.92 -4.27
N GLY A 273 25.90 -17.94 -4.71
CA GLY A 273 26.87 -19.01 -4.50
C GLY A 273 27.64 -18.77 -3.22
N ASP A 274 27.26 -19.51 -2.19
CA ASP A 274 27.87 -19.57 -0.86
C ASP A 274 29.38 -19.86 -0.96
N GLY A 275 30.18 -18.84 -0.63
CA GLY A 275 31.65 -18.91 -0.61
C GLY A 275 32.15 -19.64 0.63
N SER A 276 32.02 -20.96 0.67
CA SER A 276 32.77 -21.78 1.63
C SER A 276 34.23 -21.91 1.19
N SER A 277 35.10 -21.20 1.91
CA SER A 277 36.54 -21.31 1.80
C SER A 277 37.01 -22.62 2.44
N THR A 278 37.52 -23.55 1.65
CA THR A 278 38.49 -24.55 2.11
C THR A 278 39.73 -24.49 1.23
N SER A 279 40.77 -23.87 1.79
CA SER A 279 42.15 -23.98 1.36
C SER A 279 42.77 -25.28 1.89
N ASP A 280 43.22 -26.13 0.99
CA ASP A 280 44.36 -27.05 1.12
C ASP A 280 44.50 -27.68 -0.28
N GLY A 281 45.60 -27.62 -1.02
CA GLY A 281 46.99 -27.74 -0.62
C GLY A 281 47.53 -29.05 -1.21
N ALA A 282 48.62 -28.96 -1.99
CA ALA A 282 49.41 -30.05 -2.60
C ALA A 282 48.85 -30.61 -3.95
N ASP A 283 49.64 -30.93 -4.97
CA ASP A 283 51.09 -30.92 -5.19
C ASP A 283 51.35 -30.93 -6.70
N ALA A 284 52.45 -30.32 -7.12
CA ALA A 284 52.93 -30.34 -8.49
C ALA A 284 53.66 -31.68 -8.76
N GLY A 285 53.27 -32.36 -9.83
CA GLY A 285 53.99 -33.52 -10.37
C GLY A 285 54.30 -33.30 -11.84
N ASP A 286 55.46 -32.70 -12.09
CA ASP A 286 56.17 -32.67 -13.37
C ASP A 286 56.58 -34.10 -13.80
N GLY A 287 56.66 -34.36 -15.10
CA GLY A 287 57.20 -35.63 -15.59
C GLY A 287 56.80 -36.09 -16.99
N ALA A 288 57.37 -35.43 -18.00
CA ALA A 288 57.98 -35.98 -19.22
C ALA A 288 57.33 -37.11 -20.06
N ALA A 289 57.39 -36.87 -21.37
CA ALA A 289 57.25 -37.78 -22.51
C ALA A 289 57.90 -39.16 -22.36
N ASP A 290 57.30 -40.19 -22.98
CA ASP A 290 57.97 -40.95 -24.05
C ASP A 290 56.98 -41.82 -24.88
N ASP A 291 57.46 -42.15 -26.08
CA ASP A 291 57.00 -42.93 -27.25
C ASP A 291 55.90 -44.02 -27.19
N ALA A 292 55.33 -44.20 -28.40
CA ALA A 292 54.67 -45.38 -29.02
C ALA A 292 53.15 -45.35 -29.26
#